data_AF-A0A251SJ33-F1
#
_entry.id   AF-A0A251SJ33-F1
#
_cell.length_a   1.000
_cell.length_b   1.000
_cell.length_c   1.000
_cell.angle_alpha   90.00
_cell.angle_beta   90.00
_cell.angle_gamma   90.00
#
_symmetry.space_group_name_H-M   'P 1'
#
loop_
_entity.id
_entity.type
_entity.pdbx_description
1 polymer ?
#
loop_
_entity_poly.entity_id
_entity_poly.type
_entity_poly.pdbx_seq_one_letter_code
_entity_poly.pdbx_strand_id
1 'polypeptide(L)'
;MKNQELIDVVFTWSIDDVLNKDLIRNKVTKIPQKFSSLTDYTKSFIDPLLEETHAQLLSSMNIISRASTREIKVRSETKNMKFPNYHSYTISLENKSRGGNYEPEVGDLIVLTNVKPRCIDDLKPYVIALVQFVNNEDHGTCQVISSKPIPLSGEQTHKFMRIAVHLMNLTTNTRIWQALHPSLDGNKNMKMINKVLQTDSVVKIPFHIL
;
A
#
# COMPACT_ATOMS: atom_id res chain seq x y z
N MET A 1 -17.08 -13.23 3.31
CA MET A 1 -16.60 -11.88 2.91
C MET A 1 -15.13 -11.98 2.61
N LYS A 2 -14.68 -11.56 1.42
CA LYS A 2 -13.25 -11.53 1.09
C LYS A 2 -12.54 -10.66 2.13
N ASN A 3 -11.47 -11.19 2.69
CA ASN A 3 -10.53 -10.49 3.56
C ASN A 3 -9.83 -9.42 2.71
N GLN A 4 -10.41 -8.22 2.65
CA GLN A 4 -9.87 -7.11 1.87
C GLN A 4 -8.58 -6.61 2.54
N GLU A 5 -7.48 -6.57 1.80
CA GLU A 5 -6.20 -6.02 2.23
C GLU A 5 -6.10 -4.54 1.86
N LEU A 6 -5.21 -3.79 2.51
CA LEU A 6 -4.99 -2.37 2.20
C LEU A 6 -4.68 -2.15 0.71
N ILE A 7 -3.90 -3.05 0.11
CA ILE A 7 -3.53 -2.95 -1.30
C ILE A 7 -4.74 -3.03 -2.23
N ASP A 8 -5.80 -3.74 -1.82
CA ASP A 8 -7.03 -3.82 -2.59
C ASP A 8 -7.73 -2.46 -2.69
N VAL A 9 -7.56 -1.58 -1.70
CA VAL A 9 -8.06 -0.20 -1.76
C VAL A 9 -7.10 0.67 -2.58
N VAL A 10 -5.80 0.60 -2.27
CA VAL A 10 -4.78 1.46 -2.92
C VAL A 10 -4.73 1.26 -4.44
N PHE A 11 -4.90 0.03 -4.93
CA PHE A 11 -4.91 -0.26 -6.38
C PHE A 11 -6.16 0.25 -7.10
N THR A 12 -7.21 0.67 -6.39
CA THR A 12 -8.39 1.31 -7.02
C THR A 12 -8.18 2.79 -7.32
N TRP A 13 -7.20 3.44 -6.69
CA TRP A 13 -6.96 4.86 -6.88
C TRP A 13 -6.29 5.12 -8.24
N SER A 14 -6.96 5.92 -9.06
CA SER A 14 -6.35 6.52 -10.25
C SER A 14 -5.34 7.62 -9.85
N ILE A 15 -4.55 8.10 -10.80
CA ILE A 15 -3.69 9.28 -10.55
C ILE A 15 -4.56 10.47 -10.13
N ASP A 16 -5.70 10.68 -10.76
CA ASP A 16 -6.60 11.79 -10.43
C ASP A 16 -7.15 11.66 -9.00
N ASP A 17 -7.48 10.43 -8.56
CA ASP A 17 -7.87 10.16 -7.18
C ASP A 17 -6.73 10.46 -6.20
N VAL A 18 -5.49 10.04 -6.52
CA VAL A 18 -4.32 10.33 -5.70
C VAL A 18 -4.05 11.85 -5.60
N LEU A 19 -4.24 12.59 -6.69
CA LEU A 19 -4.05 14.04 -6.71
C LEU A 19 -5.18 14.81 -6.04
N ASN A 20 -6.34 14.19 -5.83
CA ASN A 20 -7.47 14.77 -5.13
C ASN A 20 -7.23 14.76 -3.61
N LYS A 21 -6.78 15.90 -3.07
CA LYS A 21 -6.53 16.10 -1.63
C LYS A 21 -7.74 15.82 -0.73
N ASP A 22 -8.95 15.93 -1.26
CA ASP A 22 -10.18 15.78 -0.50
C ASP A 22 -10.85 14.40 -0.72
N LEU A 23 -10.18 13.44 -1.38
CA LEU A 23 -10.72 12.12 -1.70
C LEU A 23 -11.32 11.39 -0.47
N ILE A 24 -10.62 11.47 0.65
CA ILE A 24 -10.96 10.76 1.90
C ILE A 24 -11.35 11.71 3.02
N ARG A 25 -11.01 13.01 2.89
CA ARG A 25 -11.19 14.02 3.93
C ARG A 25 -12.61 14.07 4.51
N ASN A 26 -13.62 13.97 3.65
CA ASN A 26 -15.03 14.03 4.07
C ASN A 26 -15.54 12.73 4.71
N LYS A 27 -14.77 11.64 4.65
CA LYS A 27 -15.07 10.36 5.30
C LYS A 27 -14.42 10.26 6.69
N VAL A 28 -13.33 11.00 6.92
CA VAL A 28 -12.67 11.03 8.23
C VAL A 28 -13.55 11.74 9.25
N THR A 29 -14.06 10.97 10.20
CA THR A 29 -14.80 11.50 11.36
C THR A 29 -13.89 11.64 12.57
N LYS A 30 -14.26 12.52 13.51
CA LYS A 30 -13.54 12.66 14.78
C LYS A 30 -13.57 11.34 15.53
N ILE A 31 -12.41 10.82 15.89
CA ILE A 31 -12.27 9.60 16.68
C ILE A 31 -12.96 9.80 18.04
N PRO A 32 -13.92 8.94 18.42
CA PRO A 32 -14.59 9.00 19.71
C PRO A 32 -13.60 8.85 20.88
N GLN A 33 -13.92 9.46 22.02
CA GLN A 33 -13.14 9.26 23.26
C GLN A 33 -13.41 7.88 23.90
N LYS A 34 -14.56 7.27 23.58
CA LYS A 34 -15.01 5.98 24.12
C LYS A 34 -15.64 5.17 23.01
N PHE A 35 -15.54 3.85 23.12
CA PHE A 35 -16.09 2.91 22.14
C PHE A 35 -17.00 1.89 22.83
N SER A 36 -18.15 1.65 22.23
CA SER A 36 -19.12 0.65 22.70
C SER A 36 -18.69 -0.79 22.42
N SER A 37 -17.82 -0.99 21.43
CA SER A 37 -17.33 -2.32 21.06
C SER A 37 -15.96 -2.25 20.40
N LEU A 38 -15.28 -3.40 20.34
CA LEU A 38 -14.04 -3.57 19.59
C LEU A 38 -14.22 -3.26 18.10
N THR A 39 -15.38 -3.61 17.53
CA THR A 39 -15.69 -3.31 16.12
C THR A 39 -15.81 -1.82 15.90
N ASP A 40 -16.44 -1.08 16.82
CA ASP A 40 -16.53 0.39 16.73
C ASP A 40 -15.15 1.03 16.87
N TYR A 41 -14.33 0.49 17.78
CA TYR A 41 -12.93 0.89 17.94
C TYR A 41 -12.17 0.71 16.62
N THR A 42 -12.06 -0.51 16.09
CA THR A 42 -11.22 -0.75 14.91
C THR A 42 -11.72 -0.03 13.67
N LYS A 43 -13.04 0.05 13.45
CA LYS A 43 -13.62 0.79 12.32
C LYS A 43 -13.30 2.28 12.35
N SER A 44 -13.22 2.89 13.54
CA SER A 44 -12.93 4.33 13.67
C SER A 44 -11.55 4.74 13.15
N PHE A 45 -10.61 3.80 13.01
CA PHE A 45 -9.26 4.05 12.51
C PHE A 45 -9.07 3.70 11.02
N ILE A 46 -10.08 3.13 10.36
CA ILE A 46 -9.97 2.75 8.94
C ILE A 46 -9.85 3.98 8.04
N ASP A 47 -10.79 4.93 8.13
CA ASP A 47 -10.74 6.15 7.30
C ASP A 47 -9.50 7.02 7.61
N PRO A 48 -9.09 7.22 8.88
CA PRO A 48 -7.82 7.87 9.20
C PRO A 48 -6.60 7.20 8.56
N LEU A 49 -6.49 5.87 8.61
CA LEU A 49 -5.37 5.14 8.01
C LEU A 49 -5.35 5.30 6.48
N LEU A 50 -6.52 5.26 5.84
CA LEU A 50 -6.63 5.47 4.40
C LEU A 50 -6.26 6.91 4.02
N GLU A 51 -6.68 7.90 4.80
CA GLU A 51 -6.31 9.31 4.59
C GLU A 51 -4.81 9.53 4.74
N GLU A 52 -4.18 8.97 5.78
CA GLU A 52 -2.73 9.03 5.98
C GLU A 52 -1.98 8.39 4.81
N THR A 53 -2.41 7.19 4.39
CA THR A 53 -1.83 6.46 3.25
C THR A 53 -1.96 7.28 1.96
N HIS A 54 -3.13 7.87 1.72
CA HIS A 54 -3.40 8.71 0.56
C HIS A 54 -2.56 9.99 0.58
N ALA A 55 -2.47 10.68 1.71
CA ALA A 55 -1.68 11.90 1.87
C ALA A 55 -0.18 11.64 1.64
N GLN A 56 0.35 10.51 2.11
CA GLN A 56 1.73 10.10 1.86
C GLN A 56 1.96 9.83 0.36
N LEU A 57 1.04 9.11 -0.29
CA LEU A 57 1.12 8.82 -1.72
C LEU A 57 1.04 10.09 -2.58
N LEU A 58 0.11 11.01 -2.25
CA LEU A 58 0.00 12.33 -2.85
C LEU A 58 1.31 13.12 -2.72
N SER A 59 1.90 13.13 -1.52
CA SER A 59 3.18 13.81 -1.26
C SER A 59 4.28 13.29 -2.19
N SER A 60 4.36 11.96 -2.33
CA SER A 60 5.31 11.31 -3.24
C SER A 60 5.09 11.69 -4.71
N MET A 61 3.84 11.68 -5.17
CA MET A 61 3.49 12.08 -6.54
C MET A 61 3.84 13.55 -6.82
N ASN A 62 3.68 14.45 -5.86
CA ASN A 62 4.04 15.87 -6.03
C ASN A 62 5.55 16.10 -6.25
N ILE A 63 6.40 15.18 -5.82
CA ILE A 63 7.86 15.25 -5.99
C ILE A 63 8.40 14.17 -6.93
N ILE A 64 7.56 13.60 -7.79
CA ILE A 64 7.88 12.42 -8.62
C ILE A 64 9.13 12.63 -9.51
N SER A 65 9.40 13.86 -9.93
CA SER A 65 10.57 14.24 -10.73
C SER A 65 11.91 14.04 -10.01
N ARG A 66 11.86 13.99 -8.67
CA ARG A 66 13.00 13.77 -7.77
C ARG A 66 12.97 12.37 -7.14
N ALA A 67 11.96 11.56 -7.44
CA ALA A 67 11.85 10.22 -6.90
C ALA A 67 13.03 9.34 -7.35
N SER A 68 13.40 8.39 -6.49
CA SER A 68 14.41 7.39 -6.85
C SER A 68 13.85 6.48 -7.94
N THR A 69 14.68 6.21 -8.94
CA THR A 69 14.30 5.40 -10.10
C THR A 69 15.26 4.26 -10.34
N ARG A 70 14.79 3.19 -10.97
CA ARG A 70 15.62 2.08 -11.44
C ARG A 70 15.19 1.65 -12.83
N GLU A 71 16.16 1.41 -13.71
CA GLU A 71 15.91 0.76 -15.00
C GLU A 71 15.59 -0.72 -14.77
N ILE A 72 14.58 -1.22 -15.47
CA ILE A 72 14.07 -2.56 -15.28
C ILE A 72 13.75 -3.27 -16.60
N LYS A 73 13.66 -4.61 -16.53
CA LYS A 73 13.02 -5.45 -17.54
C LYS A 73 11.95 -6.32 -16.88
N VAL A 74 10.74 -6.30 -17.43
CA VAL A 74 9.66 -7.21 -17.04
C VAL A 74 9.88 -8.53 -17.78
N ARG A 75 10.11 -9.63 -17.04
CA ARG A 75 10.49 -10.93 -17.62
C ARG A 75 9.28 -11.77 -18.01
N SER A 76 8.39 -12.03 -17.06
CA SER A 76 7.27 -12.94 -17.27
C SER A 76 6.17 -12.69 -16.24
N GLU A 77 4.93 -13.02 -16.63
CA GLU A 77 3.85 -13.20 -15.67
C GLU A 77 4.11 -14.48 -14.87
N THR A 78 3.85 -14.43 -13.57
CA THR A 78 4.03 -15.55 -12.64
C THR A 78 2.71 -15.83 -11.94
N LYS A 79 2.49 -17.09 -11.56
CA LYS A 79 1.33 -17.45 -10.76
C LYS A 79 1.64 -17.20 -9.29
N ASN A 80 1.08 -16.15 -8.72
CA ASN A 80 1.21 -15.88 -7.30
C ASN A 80 0.02 -16.48 -6.53
N MET A 81 0.25 -17.57 -5.80
CA MET A 81 -0.80 -18.25 -5.04
C MET A 81 -1.30 -17.42 -3.85
N LYS A 82 -0.48 -16.51 -3.32
CA LYS A 82 -0.86 -15.62 -2.22
C LYS A 82 -1.78 -14.49 -2.71
N PHE A 83 -1.60 -14.07 -3.96
CA PHE A 83 -2.32 -12.96 -4.58
C PHE A 83 -3.01 -13.40 -5.88
N PRO A 84 -3.98 -14.33 -5.83
CA PRO A 84 -4.55 -14.94 -7.03
C PRO A 84 -5.42 -13.98 -7.86
N ASN A 85 -5.85 -12.86 -7.27
CA ASN A 85 -6.65 -11.84 -7.95
C ASN A 85 -5.80 -10.79 -8.68
N TYR A 86 -4.46 -10.87 -8.59
CA TYR A 86 -3.56 -9.87 -9.14
C TYR A 86 -2.65 -10.44 -10.23
N HIS A 87 -2.27 -9.58 -11.17
CA HIS A 87 -1.23 -9.91 -12.13
C HIS A 87 0.13 -9.80 -11.46
N SER A 88 0.84 -10.93 -11.40
CA SER A 88 2.15 -11.04 -10.76
C SER A 88 3.23 -11.16 -11.81
N TYR A 89 4.34 -10.47 -11.63
CA TYR A 89 5.44 -10.43 -12.59
C TYR A 89 6.79 -10.54 -11.90
N THR A 90 7.74 -11.18 -12.58
CA THR A 90 9.15 -11.07 -12.23
C THR A 90 9.76 -9.88 -12.97
N ILE A 91 10.40 -8.99 -12.22
CA ILE A 91 11.12 -7.83 -12.73
C ILE A 91 12.61 -8.02 -12.45
N SER A 92 13.43 -7.71 -13.45
CA SER A 92 14.88 -7.62 -13.30
C SER A 92 15.32 -6.18 -13.21
N LEU A 93 16.26 -5.92 -12.33
CA LEU A 93 16.89 -4.63 -12.19
C LEU A 93 18.07 -4.58 -13.15
N GLU A 94 18.09 -3.57 -14.01
CA GLU A 94 19.27 -3.30 -14.83
C GLU A 94 20.41 -2.78 -13.93
N ASN A 95 21.64 -2.85 -14.44
CA ASN A 95 22.79 -2.30 -13.76
C ASN A 95 22.58 -0.82 -13.43
N LYS A 96 23.14 -0.36 -12.31
CA LYS A 96 23.06 1.05 -11.89
C LYS A 96 23.64 1.95 -12.97
N SER A 97 22.79 2.64 -13.72
CA SER A 97 23.20 3.73 -14.60
C SER A 97 23.46 4.99 -13.76
N ARG A 98 24.14 5.99 -14.35
CA ARG A 98 24.41 7.28 -13.71
C ARG A 98 23.09 8.06 -13.53
N GLY A 99 22.33 7.75 -12.47
CA GLY A 99 21.08 8.43 -12.14
C GLY A 99 19.97 7.54 -11.57
N GLY A 100 20.14 6.20 -11.61
CA GLY A 100 19.23 5.27 -10.96
C GLY A 100 19.81 4.75 -9.64
N ASN A 101 19.17 5.07 -8.52
CA ASN A 101 19.60 4.68 -7.18
C ASN A 101 18.54 3.91 -6.39
N TYR A 102 17.37 3.65 -6.97
CA TYR A 102 16.35 2.85 -6.32
C TYR A 102 16.78 1.39 -6.23
N GLU A 103 16.63 0.82 -5.04
CA GLU A 103 16.71 -0.61 -4.73
C GLU A 103 15.37 -1.04 -4.14
N PRO A 104 14.69 -2.03 -4.74
CA PRO A 104 13.40 -2.47 -4.23
C PRO A 104 13.49 -3.10 -2.85
N GLU A 105 12.52 -2.76 -2.01
CA GLU A 105 12.24 -3.43 -0.74
C GLU A 105 10.83 -4.03 -0.76
N VAL A 106 10.63 -5.08 0.04
CA VAL A 106 9.30 -5.68 0.19
C VAL A 106 8.33 -4.65 0.77
N GLY A 107 7.15 -4.54 0.17
CA GLY A 107 6.14 -3.56 0.54
C GLY A 107 6.27 -2.22 -0.19
N ASP A 108 7.28 -2.03 -1.05
CA ASP A 108 7.38 -0.82 -1.87
C ASP A 108 6.24 -0.76 -2.89
N LEU A 109 5.51 0.35 -2.84
CA LEU A 109 4.61 0.79 -3.89
C LEU A 109 5.43 1.56 -4.92
N ILE A 110 5.36 1.12 -6.17
CA ILE A 110 6.12 1.68 -7.29
C ILE A 110 5.20 2.02 -8.45
N VAL A 111 5.62 3.01 -9.24
CA VAL A 111 5.07 3.24 -10.58
C VAL A 111 6.02 2.69 -11.61
N LEU A 112 5.49 1.86 -12.49
CA LEU A 112 6.15 1.37 -13.68
C LEU A 112 5.76 2.25 -14.85
N THR A 113 6.75 2.75 -15.59
CA THR A 113 6.56 3.65 -16.73
C THR A 113 7.64 3.41 -17.79
N ASN A 114 7.50 4.03 -18.96
CA ASN A 114 8.43 3.90 -20.09
C ASN A 114 9.65 4.83 -19.98
N VAL A 115 9.51 5.99 -19.34
CA VAL A 115 10.55 7.02 -19.23
C VAL A 115 10.67 7.54 -17.80
N LYS A 116 11.83 8.09 -17.45
CA LYS A 116 12.00 8.76 -16.15
C LYS A 116 11.12 10.01 -16.10
N PRO A 117 10.15 10.12 -15.18
CA PRO A 117 9.23 11.25 -15.14
C PRO A 117 9.94 12.52 -14.69
N ARG A 118 9.61 13.65 -15.32
CA ARG A 118 9.97 15.02 -14.89
C ARG A 118 8.77 15.77 -14.32
N CYS A 119 7.57 15.31 -14.63
CA CYS A 119 6.32 15.70 -13.98
C CYS A 119 5.35 14.50 -13.97
N ILE A 120 4.17 14.70 -13.40
CA ILE A 120 3.13 13.68 -13.33
C ILE A 120 2.60 13.31 -14.73
N ASP A 121 2.55 14.26 -15.65
CA ASP A 121 2.04 14.03 -17.01
C ASP A 121 2.90 13.04 -17.80
N ASP A 122 4.20 12.97 -17.49
CA ASP A 122 5.14 12.04 -18.11
C ASP A 122 4.89 10.57 -17.73
N LEU A 123 4.06 10.30 -16.71
CA LEU A 123 3.83 8.93 -16.27
C LEU A 123 3.10 8.09 -17.33
N LYS A 124 2.40 8.69 -18.29
CA LYS A 124 1.55 7.95 -19.25
C LYS A 124 2.40 7.30 -20.37
N PRO A 125 2.34 5.97 -20.58
CA PRO A 125 1.54 4.98 -19.85
C PRO A 125 2.19 4.51 -18.54
N TYR A 126 1.37 4.30 -17.49
CA TYR A 126 1.83 3.84 -16.19
C TYR A 126 1.11 2.57 -15.71
N VAL A 127 1.76 1.81 -14.82
CA VAL A 127 1.15 0.75 -14.01
C VAL A 127 1.63 0.91 -12.57
N ILE A 128 0.73 0.80 -11.60
CA ILE A 128 1.10 0.76 -10.18
C ILE A 128 1.37 -0.69 -9.80
N ALA A 129 2.45 -0.92 -9.07
CA ALA A 129 2.82 -2.24 -8.60
C ALA A 129 3.29 -2.22 -7.14
N LEU A 130 3.16 -3.35 -6.46
CA LEU A 130 3.63 -3.57 -5.09
C LEU A 130 4.67 -4.69 -5.09
N VAL A 131 5.85 -4.40 -4.55
CA VAL A 131 6.93 -5.37 -4.41
C VAL A 131 6.58 -6.39 -3.33
N GLN A 132 6.52 -7.66 -3.71
CA GLN A 132 6.18 -8.78 -2.82
C GLN A 132 7.40 -9.53 -2.31
N PHE A 133 8.44 -9.62 -3.14
CA PHE A 133 9.64 -10.38 -2.85
C PHE A 133 10.83 -9.79 -3.59
N VAL A 134 12.00 -9.82 -2.96
CA VAL A 134 13.26 -9.35 -3.53
C VAL A 134 14.26 -10.49 -3.45
N ASN A 135 14.81 -10.89 -4.59
CA ASN A 135 15.83 -11.92 -4.70
C ASN A 135 17.19 -11.26 -4.88
N ASN A 136 18.03 -11.36 -3.85
CA ASN A 136 19.39 -10.82 -3.87
C ASN A 136 20.42 -11.81 -4.42
N GLU A 137 20.07 -13.08 -4.60
CA GLU A 137 20.99 -14.13 -5.06
C GLU A 137 21.02 -14.23 -6.60
N ASP A 138 19.87 -13.98 -7.26
CA ASP A 138 19.74 -14.04 -8.74
C ASP A 138 19.70 -12.63 -9.35
N HIS A 139 20.88 -12.08 -9.66
CA HIS A 139 21.07 -10.90 -10.52
C HIS A 139 20.21 -9.65 -10.21
N GLY A 140 19.74 -9.49 -8.97
CA GLY A 140 18.85 -8.39 -8.57
C GLY A 140 17.49 -8.48 -9.27
N THR A 141 16.66 -9.45 -8.86
CA THR A 141 15.28 -9.56 -9.34
C THR A 141 14.28 -9.34 -8.21
N CYS A 142 13.07 -8.90 -8.55
CA CYS A 142 11.97 -8.82 -7.59
C CYS A 142 10.68 -9.36 -8.21
N GLN A 143 9.77 -9.83 -7.35
CA GLN A 143 8.41 -10.16 -7.75
C GLN A 143 7.49 -9.03 -7.33
N VAL A 144 6.61 -8.63 -8.24
CA VAL A 144 5.62 -7.59 -7.99
C VAL A 144 4.23 -8.09 -8.33
N ILE A 145 3.22 -7.58 -7.63
CA ILE A 145 1.83 -7.62 -8.09
C ILE A 145 1.47 -6.25 -8.64
N SER A 146 0.60 -6.20 -9.64
CA SER A 146 0.24 -4.95 -10.32
C SER A 146 -1.25 -4.71 -10.35
N SER A 147 -1.63 -3.43 -10.40
CA SER A 147 -3.04 -3.00 -10.43
C SER A 147 -3.75 -3.33 -11.75
N LYS A 148 -2.99 -3.56 -12.82
CA LYS A 148 -3.47 -3.94 -14.16
C LYS A 148 -2.37 -4.67 -14.94
N PRO A 149 -2.71 -5.42 -16.00
CA PRO A 149 -1.72 -6.15 -16.79
C PRO A 149 -0.58 -5.26 -17.29
N ILE A 150 0.64 -5.78 -17.23
CA ILE A 150 1.83 -5.14 -17.78
C ILE A 150 2.12 -5.74 -19.17
N PRO A 151 2.25 -4.93 -20.23
CA PRO A 151 2.67 -5.41 -21.53
C PRO A 151 4.08 -6.01 -21.48
N LEU A 152 4.24 -7.27 -21.90
CA LEU A 152 5.52 -7.97 -21.88
C LEU A 152 6.39 -7.58 -23.09
N SER A 153 7.71 -7.62 -22.88
CA SER A 153 8.72 -7.30 -23.90
C SER A 153 8.68 -8.31 -25.05
N GLY A 154 7.97 -7.99 -26.12
CA GLY A 154 7.83 -8.83 -27.32
C GLY A 154 6.58 -8.56 -28.16
N GLU A 155 5.53 -7.99 -27.56
CA GLU A 155 4.23 -7.84 -28.24
C GLU A 155 3.98 -6.44 -28.85
N GLN A 156 4.51 -5.36 -28.26
CA GLN A 156 4.30 -3.98 -28.75
C GLN A 156 5.48 -3.07 -28.40
N THR A 157 6.23 -2.60 -29.41
CA THR A 157 7.51 -1.87 -29.27
C THR A 157 7.47 -0.55 -28.48
N HIS A 158 6.27 0.00 -28.21
CA HIS A 158 6.08 1.33 -27.62
C HIS A 158 5.38 1.36 -26.25
N LYS A 159 5.06 0.21 -25.63
CA LYS A 159 4.31 0.16 -24.34
C LYS A 159 5.05 -0.54 -23.20
N PHE A 160 6.35 -0.76 -23.33
CA PHE A 160 7.12 -1.44 -22.30
C PHE A 160 7.35 -0.56 -21.08
N MET A 161 7.22 -1.17 -19.91
CA MET A 161 7.63 -0.57 -18.65
C MET A 161 9.12 -0.80 -18.47
N ARG A 162 9.89 0.28 -18.46
CA ARG A 162 11.37 0.25 -18.42
C ARG A 162 11.94 0.94 -17.19
N ILE A 163 11.13 1.74 -16.51
CA ILE A 163 11.54 2.48 -15.32
C ILE A 163 10.59 2.12 -14.19
N ALA A 164 11.16 1.71 -13.06
CA ALA A 164 10.47 1.68 -11.77
C ALA A 164 10.77 2.99 -11.04
N VAL A 165 9.71 3.64 -10.54
CA VAL A 165 9.77 4.86 -9.74
C VAL A 165 9.22 4.54 -8.37
N HIS A 166 10.02 4.74 -7.32
CA HIS A 166 9.57 4.49 -5.96
C HIS A 166 8.60 5.57 -5.48
N LEU A 167 7.47 5.15 -4.92
CA LEU A 167 6.50 6.07 -4.32
C LEU A 167 6.61 6.09 -2.80
N MET A 168 6.39 4.95 -2.17
CA MET A 168 6.35 4.79 -0.71
C MET A 168 6.42 3.32 -0.34
N ASN A 169 6.77 3.01 0.91
CA ASN A 169 6.67 1.64 1.45
C ASN A 169 5.36 1.48 2.26
N LEU A 170 4.53 0.51 1.90
CA LEU A 170 3.24 0.22 2.52
C LEU A 170 3.32 -0.73 3.72
N THR A 171 4.51 -1.20 4.13
CA THR A 171 4.65 -2.23 5.19
C THR A 171 3.98 -1.81 6.49
N THR A 172 4.24 -0.58 6.95
CA THR A 172 3.66 -0.07 8.20
C THR A 172 2.13 0.03 8.09
N ASN A 173 1.64 0.68 7.04
CA ASN A 173 0.20 0.83 6.80
C ASN A 173 -0.50 -0.54 6.68
N THR A 174 0.13 -1.51 6.04
CA THR A 174 -0.38 -2.90 5.91
C THR A 174 -0.45 -3.60 7.26
N ARG A 175 0.57 -3.44 8.13
CA ARG A 175 0.53 -4.01 9.49
C ARG A 175 -0.58 -3.39 10.34
N ILE A 176 -0.77 -2.08 10.25
CA ILE A 176 -1.87 -1.39 10.94
C ILE A 176 -3.21 -1.90 10.41
N TRP A 177 -3.38 -1.98 9.08
CA TRP A 177 -4.59 -2.53 8.47
C TRP A 177 -4.92 -3.93 8.97
N GLN A 178 -3.92 -4.82 9.05
CA GLN A 178 -4.10 -6.17 9.58
C GLN A 178 -4.51 -6.16 11.06
N ALA A 179 -3.92 -5.30 11.89
CA ALA A 179 -4.30 -5.15 13.29
C ALA A 179 -5.74 -4.62 13.47
N LEU A 180 -6.21 -3.77 12.56
CA LEU A 180 -7.59 -3.26 12.55
C LEU A 180 -8.61 -4.30 12.05
N HIS A 181 -8.15 -5.39 11.42
CA HIS A 181 -8.98 -6.48 10.91
C HIS A 181 -8.67 -7.80 11.62
N PRO A 182 -9.30 -8.07 12.79
CA PRO A 182 -9.03 -9.25 13.62
C PRO A 182 -9.05 -10.61 12.91
N SER A 183 -9.87 -10.75 11.86
CA SER A 183 -9.96 -11.95 11.03
C SER A 183 -8.69 -12.22 10.20
N LEU A 184 -7.83 -11.22 10.01
CA LEU A 184 -6.54 -11.31 9.31
C LEU A 184 -5.38 -11.66 10.25
N ASP A 185 -5.41 -11.15 11.49
CA ASP A 185 -4.33 -11.30 12.49
C ASP A 185 -4.57 -12.45 13.50
N GLY A 186 -5.56 -13.31 13.23
CA GLY A 186 -5.86 -14.48 14.06
C GLY A 186 -6.28 -14.16 15.50
N ASN A 187 -6.90 -12.99 15.72
CA ASN A 187 -7.41 -12.52 17.02
C ASN A 187 -6.39 -12.38 18.17
N LYS A 188 -5.07 -12.45 17.92
CA LYS A 188 -4.05 -12.54 18.98
C LYS A 188 -4.03 -11.33 19.92
N ASN A 189 -4.23 -10.12 19.40
CA ASN A 189 -4.14 -8.87 20.15
C ASN A 189 -5.48 -8.40 20.78
N MET A 190 -6.59 -9.07 20.46
CA MET A 190 -7.95 -8.59 20.76
C MET A 190 -8.36 -8.75 22.22
N LYS A 191 -7.73 -9.69 22.95
CA LYS A 191 -7.99 -9.89 24.40
C LYS A 191 -7.58 -8.68 25.24
N MET A 192 -6.53 -7.96 24.85
CA MET A 192 -6.05 -6.79 25.58
C MET A 192 -6.89 -5.56 25.28
N ILE A 193 -7.24 -5.33 24.01
CA ILE A 193 -8.09 -4.20 23.61
C ILE A 193 -9.47 -4.32 24.27
N ASN A 194 -10.06 -5.52 24.30
CA ASN A 194 -11.33 -5.74 25.00
C ASN A 194 -11.26 -5.36 26.49
N LYS A 195 -10.14 -5.63 27.17
CA LYS A 195 -9.97 -5.21 28.56
C LYS A 195 -9.93 -3.68 28.71
N VAL A 196 -9.23 -2.98 27.81
CA VAL A 196 -9.14 -1.51 27.81
C VAL A 196 -10.49 -0.85 27.47
N LEU A 197 -11.30 -1.48 26.62
CA LEU A 197 -12.64 -0.97 26.30
C LEU A 197 -13.64 -1.19 27.44
N GLN A 198 -13.43 -2.21 28.29
CA GLN A 198 -14.35 -2.58 29.38
C GLN A 198 -14.08 -1.86 30.71
N THR A 199 -12.97 -1.15 30.88
CA THR A 199 -12.55 -0.54 32.16
C THR A 199 -13.46 0.59 32.68
N ASP A 200 -14.44 1.05 31.90
CA ASP A 200 -15.44 2.04 32.35
C ASP A 200 -16.69 1.42 33.01
N SER A 201 -16.73 0.09 33.20
CA SER A 201 -17.83 -0.58 33.92
C SER A 201 -17.72 -0.43 35.44
N VAL A 202 -18.05 0.78 35.92
CA VAL A 202 -18.63 1.09 37.24
C VAL A 202 -17.91 0.50 38.46
N VAL A 203 -16.99 1.27 39.06
CA VAL A 203 -16.76 1.18 40.50
C VAL A 203 -17.98 1.81 41.21
N LYS A 204 -18.98 0.99 41.53
CA LYS A 204 -20.02 1.36 42.50
C LYS A 204 -19.34 1.35 43.88
N ILE A 205 -18.88 2.52 44.32
CA ILE A 205 -18.50 2.71 45.72
C ILE A 205 -19.82 2.60 46.53
N PRO A 206 -19.97 1.61 47.42
CA PRO A 206 -21.12 1.59 48.30
C PRO A 206 -20.95 2.73 49.31
N PHE A 207 -21.71 3.81 49.15
CA PHE A 207 -21.99 4.70 50.26
C PHE A 207 -22.82 3.91 51.28
N HIS A 208 -22.20 3.54 52.38
CA HIS A 208 -22.89 3.34 53.65
C HIS A 208 -22.44 4.46 54.58
N ILE A 209 -23.32 5.45 54.71
CA ILE A 209 -23.31 6.43 55.80
C ILE A 209 -24.48 6.05 56.71
N LEU A 210 -24.16 6.03 58.01
CA LEU A 210 -24.95 5.75 59.22
C LEU A 210 -24.99 4.28 59.65
#